data_AF-A0A9X2DQG9-F1
#
_entry.id   AF-A0A9X2DQG9-F1
#
_cell.length_a   1.000
_cell.length_b   1.000
_cell.length_c   1.000
_cell.angle_alpha   90.00
_cell.angle_beta   90.00
_cell.angle_gamma   90.00
#
_symmetry.space_group_name_H-M   'P 1'
#
loop_
_entity.id
_entity.type
_entity.pdbx_description
1 polymer ?
#
loop_
_entity_poly.entity_id
_entity_poly.type
_entity_poly.pdbx_seq_one_letter_code
_entity_poly.pdbx_strand_id
1 'polypeptide(L)'
;MDAQVDRKARPPWLKWILRIVLSYIALLAIILSITIIVILVTFGFIVIDAFTHSTSLEEFSTKYLVPVSEFMWRAFTWLIPGL
;
A
#
# COMPACT_ATOMS: atom_id res chain seq x y z
N MET A 1 -3.20 38.75 -37.52
CA MET A 1 -2.25 37.68 -37.15
C MET A 1 -2.87 36.97 -35.95
N ASP A 2 -3.86 36.13 -36.20
CA ASP A 2 -4.59 35.44 -35.15
C ASP A 2 -3.93 34.09 -34.91
N ALA A 3 -3.13 34.02 -33.85
CA ALA A 3 -2.59 32.78 -33.33
C ALA A 3 -3.75 31.94 -32.80
N GLN A 4 -4.34 31.13 -33.69
CA GLN A 4 -5.16 29.99 -33.30
C GLN A 4 -4.26 28.99 -32.57
N VAL A 5 -4.08 29.22 -31.27
CA VAL A 5 -3.62 28.19 -30.35
C VAL A 5 -4.75 27.19 -30.28
N ASP A 6 -4.69 26.19 -31.17
CA ASP A 6 -5.46 24.96 -31.11
C ASP A 6 -5.22 24.34 -29.72
N ARG A 7 -6.04 24.75 -28.75
CA ARG A 7 -6.17 24.08 -27.48
C ARG A 7 -6.86 22.77 -27.78
N LYS A 8 -6.07 21.79 -28.22
CA LYS A 8 -6.44 20.39 -28.42
C LYS A 8 -7.22 19.97 -27.19
N ALA A 9 -8.55 19.99 -27.30
CA ALA A 9 -9.48 19.80 -26.20
C ALA A 9 -9.26 18.37 -25.72
N ARG A 10 -8.44 18.17 -24.69
CA ARG A 10 -8.26 16.85 -24.10
C ARG A 10 -9.64 16.42 -23.62
N PRO A 11 -10.19 15.31 -24.15
CA PRO A 11 -11.56 14.93 -23.88
C PRO A 11 -11.75 14.81 -22.36
N PRO A 12 -12.84 15.35 -21.79
CA PRO A 12 -13.04 15.42 -20.35
C PRO A 12 -12.99 14.03 -19.68
N TRP A 13 -13.28 12.98 -20.44
CA TRP A 13 -13.29 11.59 -19.99
C TRP A 13 -11.88 11.07 -19.72
N LEU A 14 -10.88 11.55 -20.47
CA LEU A 14 -9.48 11.18 -20.28
C LEU A 14 -8.93 11.69 -18.95
N LYS A 15 -9.31 12.92 -18.56
CA LYS A 15 -8.94 13.48 -17.25
C LYS A 15 -9.60 12.70 -16.10
N TRP A 16 -10.81 12.21 -16.31
CA TRP A 16 -11.54 11.39 -15.34
C TRP A 16 -10.93 10.00 -15.17
N ILE A 17 -10.65 9.30 -16.27
CA ILE A 17 -9.98 7.99 -16.24
C ILE A 17 -8.61 8.12 -15.57
N LEU A 18 -7.82 9.14 -15.94
CA LEU A 18 -6.52 9.37 -15.33
C LEU A 18 -6.63 9.58 -13.81
N ARG A 19 -7.65 10.29 -13.34
CA ARG A 19 -7.87 10.51 -11.89
C ARG A 19 -8.23 9.20 -11.18
N ILE A 20 -9.08 8.37 -11.77
CA ILE A 20 -9.44 7.05 -11.21
C ILE A 20 -8.21 6.15 -11.13
N VAL A 21 -7.42 6.08 -12.22
CA VAL A 21 -6.18 5.29 -12.26
C VAL A 21 -5.17 5.80 -11.23
N LEU A 22 -5.01 7.12 -11.09
CA LEU A 22 -4.11 7.70 -10.09
C LEU A 22 -4.55 7.38 -8.66
N SER A 23 -5.85 7.46 -8.37
CA SER A 23 -6.41 7.10 -7.07
C SER A 23 -6.21 5.61 -6.76
N TYR A 24 -6.35 4.74 -7.75
CA TYR A 24 -6.08 3.32 -7.61
C TYR A 24 -4.60 3.05 -7.29
N ILE A 25 -3.68 3.68 -8.02
CA ILE A 25 -2.23 3.56 -7.76
C ILE A 25 -1.88 4.10 -6.36
N ALA A 26 -2.47 5.22 -5.96
CA ALA A 26 -2.27 5.77 -4.62
C ALA A 26 -2.76 4.79 -3.53
N LEU A 27 -3.90 4.14 -3.73
CA LEU A 27 -4.43 3.14 -2.80
C LEU A 27 -3.50 1.92 -2.71
N LEU A 28 -2.99 1.42 -3.83
CA LEU A 28 -1.97 0.37 -3.85
C LEU A 28 -0.69 0.78 -3.11
N ALA A 29 -0.20 2.01 -3.34
CA ALA A 29 0.98 2.52 -2.66
C ALA A 29 0.78 2.61 -1.14
N ILE A 30 -0.42 2.98 -0.68
CA ILE A 30 -0.76 3.00 0.75
C ILE A 30 -0.71 1.59 1.33
N ILE A 31 -1.32 0.59 0.66
CA ILE A 31 -1.30 -0.80 1.12
C ILE A 31 0.14 -1.32 1.23
N LEU A 32 0.97 -1.04 0.22
CA LEU A 32 2.38 -1.44 0.22
C LEU A 32 3.16 -0.75 1.35
N SER A 33 2.93 0.55 1.55
CA SER A 33 3.55 1.33 2.63
C SER A 33 3.22 0.75 4.01
N ILE A 34 1.93 0.47 4.27
CA ILE A 34 1.52 -0.13 5.55
C ILE A 34 2.17 -1.51 5.73
N THR A 35 2.23 -2.32 4.67
CA THR A 35 2.87 -3.64 4.72
C THR A 35 4.35 -3.53 5.11
N ILE A 36 5.09 -2.60 4.51
CA ILE A 36 6.50 -2.36 4.83
C ILE A 36 6.66 -1.91 6.29
N ILE A 37 5.77 -1.03 6.78
CA ILE A 37 5.77 -0.57 8.18
C ILE A 37 5.54 -1.75 9.13
N VAL A 38 4.56 -2.62 8.85
CA VAL A 38 4.26 -3.80 9.68
C VAL A 38 5.47 -4.74 9.73
N ILE A 39 6.14 -4.98 8.60
CA ILE A 39 7.36 -5.81 8.55
C ILE A 39 8.49 -5.17 9.38
N LEU A 40 8.70 -3.86 9.25
CA LEU A 40 9.71 -3.13 10.03
C LEU A 40 9.46 -3.21 11.54
N VAL A 41 8.20 -3.02 11.96
CA VAL A 41 7.81 -3.12 13.36
C VAL A 41 7.99 -4.54 13.89
N THR A 42 7.56 -5.54 13.12
CA THR A 42 7.75 -6.96 13.44
C THR A 42 9.24 -7.28 13.63
N PHE A 43 10.09 -6.82 12.71
CA PHE A 43 11.53 -7.00 12.81
C PHE A 43 12.11 -6.29 14.03
N GLY A 44 11.68 -5.05 14.31
CA GLY A 44 12.07 -4.32 15.51
C GLY A 44 11.71 -5.06 16.79
N PHE A 45 10.53 -5.65 16.87
CA PHE A 45 10.10 -6.47 18.01
C PHE A 45 10.97 -7.71 18.18
N ILE A 46 11.28 -8.43 17.10
CA ILE A 46 12.17 -9.60 17.15
C ILE A 46 13.56 -9.20 17.67
N VAL A 47 14.10 -8.06 17.22
CA VAL A 47 15.39 -7.56 17.70
C VAL A 47 15.34 -7.23 19.20
N ILE A 48 14.30 -6.52 19.65
CA ILE A 48 14.13 -6.18 21.07
C ILE A 48 14.01 -7.44 21.92
N ASP A 49 13.23 -8.43 21.48
CA ASP A 49 13.08 -9.70 22.19
C ASP A 49 14.39 -10.49 22.24
N ALA A 50 15.18 -10.50 21.16
CA ALA A 50 16.50 -11.13 21.15
C ALA A 50 17.45 -10.52 22.19
N PHE A 51 17.42 -9.18 22.35
CA PHE A 51 18.22 -8.48 23.36
C PHE A 51 17.67 -8.61 24.78
N THR A 52 16.36 -8.79 24.94
CA THR A 52 15.69 -8.82 26.25
C THR A 52 15.49 -10.25 26.79
N HIS A 53 15.73 -11.28 25.96
CA HIS A 53 15.42 -12.69 26.25
C HIS A 53 13.95 -12.89 26.71
N SER A 54 13.05 -12.04 26.22
CA SER A 54 11.60 -12.19 26.38
C SER A 54 10.98 -12.76 25.11
N THR A 55 9.88 -13.50 25.24
CA THR A 55 9.08 -14.03 24.12
C THR A 55 7.75 -13.28 23.91
N SER A 56 7.52 -12.23 24.69
CA SER A 56 6.22 -11.55 24.74
C SER A 56 5.94 -10.68 23.51
N LEU A 57 6.96 -10.11 22.85
CA LEU A 57 6.77 -9.29 21.65
C LEU A 57 6.65 -10.17 20.39
N GLU A 58 7.30 -11.33 20.37
CA GLU A 58 7.14 -12.38 19.37
C GLU A 58 5.72 -12.95 19.39
N GLU A 59 5.18 -13.27 20.57
CA GLU A 59 3.79 -13.71 20.71
C GLU A 59 2.80 -12.61 20.29
N PHE A 60 3.07 -11.35 20.64
CA PHE A 60 2.24 -10.22 20.22
C PHE A 60 2.24 -10.04 18.69
N SER A 61 3.42 -10.11 18.07
CA SER A 61 3.58 -10.05 16.61
C SER A 61 2.82 -11.18 15.91
N THR A 62 2.97 -12.41 16.40
CA THR A 62 2.30 -13.57 15.82
C THR A 62 0.78 -13.48 15.94
N LYS A 63 0.28 -12.95 17.07
CA LYS A 63 -1.16 -12.84 17.33
C LYS A 63 -1.84 -11.70 16.58
N TYR A 64 -1.14 -10.58 16.33
CA TYR A 64 -1.76 -9.37 15.78
C TYR A 64 -1.16 -8.91 14.45
N LEU A 65 0.15 -8.98 14.26
CA LEU A 65 0.80 -8.48 13.04
C LEU A 65 0.70 -9.47 11.88
N VAL A 66 0.81 -10.78 12.15
CA VAL A 66 0.66 -11.82 11.11
C VAL A 66 -0.75 -11.85 10.48
N PRO A 67 -1.86 -11.82 11.23
CA PRO A 67 -3.19 -11.78 10.62
C PRO A 67 -3.45 -10.48 9.86
N VAL A 68 -2.90 -9.36 10.33
CA VAL A 68 -3.01 -8.06 9.65
C VAL A 68 -2.25 -8.08 8.33
N SER A 69 -1.03 -8.64 8.29
CA SER A 69 -0.25 -8.74 7.06
C SER A 69 -0.91 -9.69 6.04
N GLU A 70 -1.48 -10.81 6.47
CA GLU A 70 -2.30 -11.68 5.61
C GLU A 70 -3.55 -10.98 5.07
N PHE A 71 -4.25 -10.20 5.90
CA PHE A 71 -5.40 -9.43 5.45
C PHE A 71 -5.00 -8.37 4.42
N MET A 72 -3.93 -7.61 4.68
CA MET A 72 -3.40 -6.63 3.74
C MET A 72 -2.97 -7.27 2.43
N TRP A 73 -2.34 -8.44 2.49
CA TRP A 73 -1.95 -9.22 1.31
C TRP A 73 -3.17 -9.68 0.51
N ARG A 74 -4.20 -10.22 1.16
CA ARG A 74 -5.45 -10.61 0.50
C ARG A 74 -6.18 -9.41 -0.10
N ALA A 75 -6.18 -8.26 0.58
CA ALA A 75 -6.76 -7.03 0.04
C ALA A 75 -5.98 -6.55 -1.19
N PHE A 76 -4.64 -6.66 -1.17
CA PHE A 76 -3.77 -6.34 -2.29
C PHE A 76 -4.00 -7.25 -3.51
N THR A 77 -4.01 -8.58 -3.31
CA THR A 77 -4.24 -9.54 -4.39
C THR A 77 -5.66 -9.45 -4.94
N TRP A 78 -6.66 -9.15 -4.11
CA TRP A 78 -8.01 -8.92 -4.59
C TRP A 78 -8.13 -7.63 -5.42
N LEU A 79 -7.34 -6.61 -5.09
CA LEU A 79 -7.34 -5.35 -5.82
C LEU A 79 -6.70 -5.49 -7.21
N ILE A 80 -5.68 -6.35 -7.35
CA ILE A 80 -4.96 -6.60 -8.60
C ILE A 80 -5.59 -7.81 -9.31
N PRO A 81 -6.48 -7.60 -10.30
CA PRO A 81 -7.07 -8.72 -11.02
C PRO A 81 -5.98 -9.49 -11.79
N GLY A 82 -5.83 -10.78 -11.50
CA GLY A 82 -4.96 -11.71 -12.23
C GLY A 82 -3.68 -12.19 -11.52
N LEU A 83 -3.53 -11.95 -10.21
CA LEU A 83 -2.55 -12.63 -9.35
C LEU A 83 -3.13 -13.90 -8.71
#